data_AF-K0KPB8-F1
#
_entry.id   AF-K0KPB8-F1
#
_cell.length_a   1.000
_cell.length_b   1.000
_cell.length_c   1.000
_cell.angle_alpha   90.00
_cell.angle_beta   90.00
_cell.angle_gamma   90.00
#
_symmetry.space_group_name_H-M   'P 1'
#
loop_
_entity.id
_entity.type
_entity.pdbx_description
1 polymer ?
#
loop_
_entity_poly.entity_id
_entity_poly.type
_entity_poly.pdbx_seq_one_letter_code
_entity_poly.pdbx_strand_id
1 'polypeptide(L)'
;MTANEDHKRTASVDHDDEPIAKRAKLEEEKEKSKDVEKEVKEEENEDEEDEEGDDKQEDDGDGDAAKTAENEEEERKLTTTFNFDGTTYTFKERPSVLEEREGKIEFRVVNNDNTKENLMVLTGLKNIFQKQLPKMPKEYIARLVYDRSHLSMAVVRKPLTVVGGITYRPFDSRGFAEIVFCAISSTEQVRGYGAHLMNHLKDYVRSTSPIKYFLTYADNYAIGYFKKQGFTKEINLDKHIWMGYIKDYEGGTLMQCSMLPIIRYLDSAKILLLQKAAIQRKIRMVSKSDVIRPGLKQFKDLKNLKPIDPMTIPGLKESGWTPEMDELAQRPRRGPHHTFMQLLLTELQNHTASWPFSTPVNKDEIPDYYEVIKEPMDLSTMESKLENDHYSTLEEFVYDSKLIFNNCRKYNNETTTYFKNANKLEKFFDSKVKENSEYSHLVE
;
A
#
# COMPACT_ATOMS: atom_id res chain seq x y z
N MET A 1 12.59 73.58 36.76
CA MET A 1 12.05 74.89 36.34
C MET A 1 11.60 74.77 34.90
N THR A 2 10.29 74.98 34.67
CA THR A 2 9.58 75.40 33.43
C THR A 2 9.94 74.66 32.13
N ALA A 3 9.13 73.71 31.65
CA ALA A 3 7.84 73.85 30.94
C ALA A 3 7.95 74.54 29.56
N ASN A 4 7.63 73.81 28.49
CA ASN A 4 6.54 74.25 27.61
C ASN A 4 5.91 73.07 26.86
N GLU A 5 4.59 73.14 26.84
CA GLU A 5 3.62 72.25 26.24
C GLU A 5 3.61 72.38 24.72
N ASP A 6 3.23 71.30 24.03
CA ASP A 6 2.26 71.44 22.95
C ASP A 6 1.37 70.19 22.89
N HIS A 7 0.08 70.43 23.12
CA HIS A 7 -0.99 69.45 23.22
C HIS A 7 -1.95 69.70 22.05
N LYS A 8 -2.20 68.68 21.22
CA LYS A 8 -3.45 68.56 20.46
C LYS A 8 -3.98 67.12 20.49
N ARG A 9 -4.97 66.96 21.39
CA ARG A 9 -6.19 66.11 21.35
C ARG A 9 -6.68 65.87 19.90
N THR A 10 -7.32 64.77 19.47
CA THR A 10 -8.24 63.73 20.01
C THR A 10 -8.42 62.70 18.87
N ALA A 11 -8.77 61.42 19.02
CA ALA A 11 -9.90 60.85 19.76
C ALA A 11 -9.73 59.34 20.03
N SER A 12 -10.33 58.95 21.16
CA SER A 12 -10.61 57.62 21.72
C SER A 12 -11.64 56.79 20.92
N VAL A 13 -11.66 55.45 21.11
CA VAL A 13 -12.73 54.68 21.80
C VAL A 13 -12.30 53.20 21.95
N ASP A 14 -12.62 52.64 23.12
CA ASP A 14 -12.45 51.28 23.65
C ASP A 14 -13.18 50.15 22.88
N HIS A 15 -12.78 48.88 23.02
CA HIS A 15 -13.42 47.87 23.88
C HIS A 15 -12.85 46.45 23.70
N ASP A 16 -12.97 45.66 24.77
CA ASP A 16 -12.66 44.24 24.93
C ASP A 16 -13.28 43.31 23.87
N ASP A 17 -12.51 42.30 23.41
CA ASP A 17 -13.00 40.97 23.00
C ASP A 17 -11.82 40.04 22.61
N GLU A 18 -11.44 39.10 23.49
CA GLU A 18 -10.60 37.94 23.14
C GLU A 18 -11.46 36.65 23.11
N PRO A 19 -11.46 35.86 22.02
CA PRO A 19 -12.22 34.62 21.96
C PRO A 19 -11.47 33.39 22.51
N ILE A 20 -12.21 32.59 23.28
CA ILE A 20 -11.90 31.35 24.03
C ILE A 20 -11.49 30.14 23.13
N ALA A 21 -10.89 30.37 21.96
CA ALA A 21 -10.60 29.31 20.97
C ALA A 21 -9.17 28.72 21.00
N LYS A 22 -8.33 29.11 21.97
CA LYS A 22 -6.92 28.66 22.04
C LYS A 22 -6.59 27.60 23.09
N ARG A 23 -7.55 27.19 23.93
CA ARG A 23 -7.31 26.18 24.98
C ARG A 23 -7.81 24.77 24.63
N ALA A 24 -8.80 24.65 23.75
CA ALA A 24 -9.36 23.35 23.32
C ALA A 24 -8.51 22.60 22.26
N LYS A 25 -7.69 23.31 21.47
CA LYS A 25 -6.86 22.70 20.40
C LYS A 25 -5.64 21.92 20.89
N LEU A 26 -5.16 22.20 22.11
CA LEU A 26 -3.95 21.58 22.67
C LEU A 26 -4.21 20.27 23.42
N GLU A 27 -5.46 20.00 23.80
CA GLU A 27 -5.87 18.72 24.40
C GLU A 27 -6.30 17.70 23.32
N GLU A 28 -6.91 18.15 22.23
CA GLU A 28 -7.29 17.30 21.07
C GLU A 28 -6.09 16.75 20.28
N GLU A 29 -4.95 17.45 20.26
CA GLU A 29 -3.72 16.99 19.58
C GLU A 29 -2.97 15.91 20.37
N LYS A 30 -3.16 15.83 21.70
CA LYS A 30 -2.50 14.83 22.57
C LYS A 30 -3.25 13.50 22.66
N GLU A 31 -4.56 13.49 22.42
CA GLU A 31 -5.33 12.24 22.26
C GLU A 31 -5.07 11.62 20.88
N LYS A 32 -5.03 12.44 19.82
CA LYS A 32 -4.71 11.97 18.45
C LYS A 32 -3.32 11.35 18.30
N SER A 33 -2.31 11.81 19.05
CA SER A 33 -0.97 11.20 18.99
C SER A 33 -0.90 9.82 19.65
N LYS A 34 -1.77 9.53 20.63
CA LYS A 34 -1.79 8.24 21.34
C LYS A 34 -2.57 7.17 20.58
N ASP A 35 -3.58 7.55 19.82
CA ASP A 35 -4.33 6.63 18.96
C ASP A 35 -3.50 6.23 17.72
N VAL A 36 -2.71 7.16 17.17
CA VAL A 36 -1.77 6.89 16.04
C VAL A 36 -0.63 5.94 16.44
N GLU A 37 -0.06 6.05 17.65
CA GLU A 37 0.96 5.11 18.14
C GLU A 37 0.40 3.70 18.45
N LYS A 38 -0.92 3.58 18.65
CA LYS A 38 -1.59 2.28 18.86
C LYS A 38 -1.93 1.59 17.55
N GLU A 39 -2.42 2.32 16.54
CA GLU A 39 -2.76 1.76 15.23
C GLU A 39 -1.51 1.34 14.42
N VAL A 40 -0.41 2.10 14.50
CA VAL A 40 0.86 1.73 13.82
C VAL A 40 1.46 0.43 14.39
N LYS A 41 1.28 0.17 15.70
CA LYS A 41 1.72 -1.09 16.32
C LYS A 41 0.83 -2.29 16.00
N GLU A 42 -0.43 -2.05 15.63
CA GLU A 42 -1.32 -3.11 15.16
C GLU A 42 -1.03 -3.45 13.68
N GLU A 43 -0.65 -2.47 12.85
CA GLU A 43 -0.24 -2.71 11.44
C GLU A 43 1.16 -3.36 11.30
N GLU A 44 2.14 -3.03 12.15
CA GLU A 44 3.46 -3.71 12.13
C GLU A 44 3.38 -5.21 12.52
N ASN A 45 2.38 -5.61 13.31
CA ASN A 45 2.14 -7.03 13.61
C ASN A 45 1.45 -7.77 12.45
N GLU A 46 0.72 -7.08 11.57
CA GLU A 46 0.10 -7.70 10.38
C GLU A 46 1.13 -8.05 9.30
N ASP A 47 2.27 -7.34 9.24
CA ASP A 47 3.36 -7.63 8.29
C ASP A 47 4.18 -8.89 8.68
N GLU A 48 4.20 -9.29 9.96
CA GLU A 48 4.89 -10.54 10.40
C GLU A 48 4.00 -11.79 10.31
N GLU A 49 2.68 -11.68 10.48
CA GLU A 49 1.77 -12.84 10.46
C GLU A 49 1.51 -13.43 9.06
N ASP A 50 1.72 -12.65 7.98
CA ASP A 50 1.46 -13.09 6.60
C ASP A 50 2.67 -13.79 5.93
N GLU A 51 3.89 -13.70 6.49
CA GLU A 51 5.09 -14.41 5.98
C GLU A 51 5.58 -15.59 6.86
N GLU A 52 5.27 -15.65 8.16
CA GLU A 52 5.67 -16.78 9.04
C GLU A 52 4.53 -17.80 9.26
N GLY A 53 3.98 -18.33 8.17
CA GLY A 53 3.12 -19.50 8.19
C GLY A 53 3.88 -20.80 7.93
N ASP A 54 5.02 -21.05 8.58
CA ASP A 54 5.67 -22.38 8.59
C ASP A 54 6.55 -22.57 9.86
N ASP A 55 6.14 -23.54 10.68
CA ASP A 55 6.85 -24.17 11.81
C ASP A 55 7.45 -23.28 12.93
N LYS A 56 6.60 -22.91 13.89
CA LYS A 56 7.03 -22.75 15.30
C LYS A 56 6.21 -23.68 16.20
N GLN A 57 6.82 -24.81 16.55
CA GLN A 57 6.40 -25.65 17.68
C GLN A 57 6.90 -24.99 18.96
N GLU A 58 6.04 -24.24 19.66
CA GLU A 58 6.29 -23.80 21.02
C GLU A 58 5.63 -24.78 22.01
N ASP A 59 6.49 -25.39 22.82
CA ASP A 59 6.16 -26.26 23.94
C ASP A 59 5.94 -25.38 25.16
N ASP A 60 4.69 -25.18 25.59
CA ASP A 60 4.39 -24.66 26.92
C ASP A 60 2.99 -25.10 27.43
N GLY A 61 3.02 -26.02 28.41
CA GLY A 61 2.29 -25.91 29.67
C GLY A 61 0.75 -25.78 29.68
N ASP A 62 0.07 -26.93 29.58
CA ASP A 62 -1.18 -27.32 30.26
C ASP A 62 -2.14 -26.19 30.70
N GLY A 63 -2.82 -25.57 29.73
CA GLY A 63 -3.91 -24.61 29.98
C GLY A 63 -4.79 -24.24 28.78
N ASP A 64 -4.45 -24.67 27.56
CA ASP A 64 -4.95 -24.04 26.32
C ASP A 64 -5.77 -24.95 25.39
N ALA A 65 -6.16 -26.15 25.83
CA ALA A 65 -6.80 -27.16 24.97
C ALA A 65 -8.19 -26.76 24.43
N ALA A 66 -8.89 -25.80 25.06
CA ALA A 66 -10.21 -25.36 24.63
C ALA A 66 -10.17 -24.24 23.56
N LYS A 67 -9.19 -23.34 23.62
CA LYS A 67 -9.03 -22.25 22.65
C LYS A 67 -8.34 -22.72 21.37
N THR A 68 -7.38 -23.64 21.46
CA THR A 68 -6.79 -24.30 20.29
C THR A 68 -7.83 -25.12 19.53
N ALA A 69 -8.74 -25.82 20.22
CA ALA A 69 -9.81 -26.58 19.59
C ALA A 69 -10.81 -25.70 18.82
N GLU A 70 -11.20 -24.54 19.35
CA GLU A 70 -12.10 -23.59 18.65
C GLU A 70 -11.43 -22.97 17.41
N ASN A 71 -10.15 -22.56 17.52
CA ASN A 71 -9.39 -22.05 16.37
C ASN A 71 -9.18 -23.11 15.29
N GLU A 72 -8.81 -24.34 15.66
CA GLU A 72 -8.68 -25.44 14.69
C GLU A 72 -10.00 -25.76 13.99
N GLU A 73 -11.14 -25.64 14.68
CA GLU A 73 -12.46 -25.91 14.11
C GLU A 73 -12.91 -24.79 13.15
N GLU A 74 -12.56 -23.53 13.43
CA GLU A 74 -12.74 -22.41 12.49
C GLU A 74 -11.80 -22.52 11.27
N GLU A 75 -10.55 -22.92 11.45
CA GLU A 75 -9.61 -23.11 10.35
C GLU A 75 -10.00 -24.28 9.43
N ARG A 76 -10.54 -25.36 10.00
CA ARG A 76 -11.10 -26.47 9.20
C ARG A 76 -12.31 -26.03 8.38
N LYS A 77 -13.14 -25.11 8.88
CA LYS A 77 -14.29 -24.56 8.13
C LYS A 77 -13.85 -23.70 6.94
N LEU A 78 -12.69 -23.04 7.04
CA LEU A 78 -12.15 -22.20 5.96
C LEU A 78 -11.40 -23.01 4.89
N THR A 79 -10.99 -24.24 5.20
CA THR A 79 -10.21 -25.08 4.28
C THR A 79 -11.11 -25.81 3.30
N THR A 80 -10.85 -25.63 2.01
CA THR A 80 -11.55 -26.33 0.94
C THR A 80 -10.62 -27.26 0.19
N THR A 81 -11.18 -28.39 -0.25
CA THR A 81 -10.47 -29.38 -1.06
C THR A 81 -11.05 -29.43 -2.46
N PHE A 82 -10.16 -29.59 -3.44
CA PHE A 82 -10.55 -29.77 -4.83
C PHE A 82 -9.59 -30.74 -5.53
N ASN A 83 -10.10 -31.45 -6.52
CA ASN A 83 -9.30 -32.35 -7.34
C ASN A 83 -8.85 -31.64 -8.63
N PHE A 84 -7.57 -31.76 -8.96
CA PHE A 84 -7.03 -31.31 -10.23
C PHE A 84 -6.00 -32.34 -10.72
N ASP A 85 -6.17 -32.81 -11.96
CA ASP A 85 -5.27 -33.80 -12.59
C ASP A 85 -5.05 -35.06 -11.71
N GLY A 86 -6.11 -35.55 -11.07
CA GLY A 86 -6.08 -36.73 -10.21
C GLY A 86 -5.42 -36.51 -8.84
N THR A 87 -4.96 -35.30 -8.54
CA THR A 87 -4.37 -34.94 -7.25
C THR A 87 -5.34 -34.06 -6.45
N THR A 88 -5.50 -34.35 -5.17
CA THR A 88 -6.31 -33.52 -4.27
C THR A 88 -5.47 -32.40 -3.68
N TYR A 89 -5.95 -31.17 -3.81
CA TYR A 89 -5.33 -29.97 -3.27
C TYR A 89 -6.22 -29.39 -2.16
N THR A 90 -5.59 -28.84 -1.14
CA THR A 90 -6.22 -28.13 -0.01
C THR A 90 -5.86 -26.65 -0.07
N PHE A 91 -6.84 -25.78 0.17
CA PHE A 91 -6.66 -24.33 0.15
C PHE A 91 -7.59 -23.64 1.15
N LYS A 92 -7.03 -22.73 1.96
CA LYS A 92 -7.78 -21.87 2.89
C LYS A 92 -8.48 -20.76 2.10
N GLU A 93 -9.79 -20.86 1.94
CA GLU A 93 -10.61 -19.84 1.29
C GLU A 93 -10.84 -18.65 2.23
N ARG A 94 -11.04 -17.47 1.66
CA ARG A 94 -11.37 -16.28 2.44
C ARG A 94 -12.83 -16.36 2.92
N PRO A 95 -13.16 -15.78 4.09
CA PRO A 95 -14.52 -15.81 4.64
C PRO A 95 -15.59 -15.31 3.65
N SER A 96 -15.31 -14.23 2.91
CA SER A 96 -16.22 -13.68 1.91
C SER A 96 -16.60 -14.66 0.79
N VAL A 97 -15.70 -15.54 0.37
CA VAL A 97 -15.97 -16.55 -0.67
C VAL A 97 -16.89 -17.65 -0.15
N LEU A 98 -16.70 -18.05 1.11
CA LEU A 98 -17.51 -19.07 1.76
C LEU A 98 -18.91 -18.54 2.04
N GLU A 99 -19.04 -17.30 2.51
CA GLU A 99 -20.33 -16.65 2.70
C GLU A 99 -21.12 -16.53 1.38
N GLU A 100 -20.45 -16.29 0.26
CA GLU A 100 -21.09 -16.29 -1.06
C GLU A 100 -21.54 -17.70 -1.46
N ARG A 101 -20.69 -18.71 -1.24
CA ARG A 101 -21.00 -20.12 -1.56
C ARG A 101 -22.19 -20.64 -0.73
N GLU A 102 -22.28 -20.23 0.52
CA GLU A 102 -23.42 -20.50 1.41
C GLU A 102 -24.65 -19.65 1.07
N GLY A 103 -24.52 -18.68 0.16
CA GLY A 103 -25.59 -17.81 -0.29
C GLY A 103 -26.03 -16.77 0.76
N LYS A 104 -25.18 -16.47 1.75
CA LYS A 104 -25.39 -15.41 2.76
C LYS A 104 -25.20 -14.02 2.15
N ILE A 105 -24.25 -13.90 1.24
CA ILE A 105 -23.99 -12.70 0.44
C ILE A 105 -24.16 -13.00 -1.05
N GLU A 106 -24.30 -11.95 -1.82
CA GLU A 106 -24.32 -12.00 -3.28
C GLU A 106 -23.74 -10.70 -3.86
N PHE A 107 -23.20 -10.80 -5.08
CA PHE A 107 -22.67 -9.68 -5.83
C PHE A 107 -23.65 -9.31 -6.92
N ARG A 108 -24.14 -8.07 -6.91
CA ARG A 108 -25.14 -7.58 -7.87
C ARG A 108 -24.62 -6.34 -8.58
N VAL A 109 -24.75 -6.32 -9.90
CA VAL A 109 -24.53 -5.11 -10.69
C VAL A 109 -25.87 -4.39 -10.83
N VAL A 110 -25.91 -3.15 -10.34
CA VAL A 110 -27.10 -2.31 -10.31
C VAL A 110 -26.80 -0.96 -10.95
N ASN A 111 -27.82 -0.34 -11.54
CA ASN A 111 -27.81 1.04 -12.01
C ASN A 111 -29.15 1.71 -11.74
N ASN A 112 -29.25 3.00 -12.03
CA ASN A 112 -30.51 3.73 -11.88
C ASN A 112 -31.46 3.46 -13.05
N ASP A 113 -32.14 2.32 -12.99
CA ASP A 113 -33.19 1.89 -13.93
C ASP A 113 -34.61 2.23 -13.44
N ASN A 114 -34.74 3.07 -12.40
CA ASN A 114 -35.97 3.41 -11.69
C ASN A 114 -36.67 2.22 -10.97
N THR A 115 -36.04 1.06 -10.83
CA THR A 115 -36.61 -0.03 -10.04
C THR A 115 -36.43 0.23 -8.54
N LYS A 116 -37.42 -0.14 -7.73
CA LYS A 116 -37.39 0.08 -6.28
C LYS A 116 -36.20 -0.63 -5.62
N GLU A 117 -35.91 -1.84 -6.05
CA GLU A 117 -34.83 -2.66 -5.49
C GLU A 117 -33.45 -2.06 -5.78
N ASN A 118 -33.18 -1.69 -7.04
CA ASN A 118 -31.90 -1.06 -7.40
C ASN A 118 -31.75 0.29 -6.71
N LEU A 119 -32.81 1.10 -6.62
CA LEU A 119 -32.76 2.36 -5.87
C LEU A 119 -32.44 2.15 -4.39
N MET A 120 -32.97 1.10 -3.75
CA MET A 120 -32.61 0.76 -2.37
C MET A 120 -31.14 0.38 -2.23
N VAL A 121 -30.61 -0.46 -3.13
CA VAL A 121 -29.20 -0.85 -3.14
C VAL A 121 -28.29 0.35 -3.38
N LEU A 122 -28.59 1.18 -4.38
CA LEU A 122 -27.86 2.42 -4.68
C LEU A 122 -27.90 3.41 -3.51
N THR A 123 -29.04 3.52 -2.81
CA THR A 123 -29.15 4.34 -1.60
C THR A 123 -28.24 3.82 -0.50
N GLY A 124 -28.19 2.49 -0.29
CA GLY A 124 -27.29 1.85 0.66
C GLY A 124 -25.82 2.12 0.33
N LEU A 125 -25.43 1.94 -0.93
CA LEU A 125 -24.08 2.25 -1.41
C LEU A 125 -23.72 3.71 -1.22
N LYS A 126 -24.60 4.64 -1.62
CA LYS A 126 -24.41 6.08 -1.42
C LYS A 126 -24.13 6.40 0.04
N ASN A 127 -24.88 5.80 0.97
CA ASN A 127 -24.68 6.04 2.41
C ASN A 127 -23.32 5.48 2.90
N ILE A 128 -22.87 4.34 2.38
CA ILE A 128 -21.54 3.80 2.69
C ILE A 128 -20.45 4.72 2.15
N PHE A 129 -20.52 5.10 0.86
CA PHE A 129 -19.54 6.01 0.26
C PHE A 129 -19.47 7.35 1.01
N GLN A 130 -20.61 7.93 1.38
CA GLN A 130 -20.65 9.19 2.15
C GLN A 130 -20.01 9.09 3.54
N LYS A 131 -19.95 7.89 4.13
CA LYS A 131 -19.29 7.66 5.43
C LYS A 131 -17.81 7.34 5.27
N GLN A 132 -17.47 6.48 4.31
CA GLN A 132 -16.10 5.98 4.10
C GLN A 132 -15.22 6.94 3.30
N LEU A 133 -15.80 7.87 2.55
CA LEU A 133 -15.09 8.87 1.74
C LEU A 133 -15.42 10.29 2.25
N PRO A 134 -14.94 10.70 3.43
CA PRO A 134 -15.32 11.98 4.04
C PRO A 134 -14.81 13.20 3.26
N LYS A 135 -13.74 13.04 2.46
CA LYS A 135 -13.19 14.09 1.59
C LYS A 135 -14.07 14.38 0.37
N MET A 136 -14.98 13.47 0.02
CA MET A 136 -15.85 13.60 -1.16
C MET A 136 -17.18 14.29 -0.78
N PRO A 137 -17.61 15.33 -1.51
CA PRO A 137 -18.88 15.99 -1.21
C PRO A 137 -20.07 15.04 -1.31
N LYS A 138 -20.96 15.08 -0.31
CA LYS A 138 -22.11 14.15 -0.22
C LYS A 138 -23.04 14.21 -1.43
N GLU A 139 -23.27 15.43 -1.94
CA GLU A 139 -24.09 15.68 -3.14
C GLU A 139 -23.42 15.14 -4.39
N TYR A 140 -22.10 15.26 -4.48
CA TYR A 140 -21.31 14.73 -5.59
C TYR A 140 -21.43 13.19 -5.67
N ILE A 141 -21.26 12.51 -4.53
CA ILE A 141 -21.46 11.06 -4.43
C ILE A 141 -22.87 10.67 -4.88
N ALA A 142 -23.90 11.34 -4.34
CA ALA A 142 -25.29 11.05 -4.69
C ALA A 142 -25.54 11.21 -6.18
N ARG A 143 -25.05 12.30 -6.77
CA ARG A 143 -25.23 12.59 -8.20
C ARG A 143 -24.65 11.49 -9.08
N LEU A 144 -23.43 11.00 -8.78
CA LEU A 144 -22.78 9.98 -9.60
C LEU A 144 -23.32 8.56 -9.34
N VAL A 145 -23.65 8.21 -8.10
CA VAL A 145 -24.25 6.89 -7.79
C VAL A 145 -25.61 6.72 -8.46
N TYR A 146 -26.40 7.80 -8.57
CA TYR A 146 -27.70 7.76 -9.26
C TYR A 146 -27.63 8.11 -10.75
N ASP A 147 -26.44 8.40 -11.29
CA ASP A 147 -26.28 8.69 -12.70
C ASP A 147 -26.47 7.41 -13.54
N ARG A 148 -27.25 7.51 -14.61
CA ARG A 148 -27.60 6.34 -15.44
C ARG A 148 -26.44 5.81 -16.28
N SER A 149 -25.40 6.61 -16.49
CA SER A 149 -24.18 6.20 -17.19
C SER A 149 -23.18 5.49 -16.28
N HIS A 150 -23.45 5.44 -14.97
CA HIS A 150 -22.65 4.74 -13.99
C HIS A 150 -23.31 3.41 -13.61
N LEU A 151 -22.46 2.42 -13.35
CA LEU A 151 -22.84 1.10 -12.85
C LEU A 151 -22.22 0.93 -11.47
N SER A 152 -22.93 0.25 -10.57
CA SER A 152 -22.41 -0.11 -9.27
C SER A 152 -22.45 -1.62 -9.07
N MET A 153 -21.31 -2.22 -8.77
CA MET A 153 -21.27 -3.58 -8.25
C MET A 153 -21.38 -3.52 -6.72
N ALA A 154 -22.47 -4.04 -6.18
CA ALA A 154 -22.76 -4.06 -4.75
C ALA A 154 -22.55 -5.45 -4.16
N VAL A 155 -21.97 -5.49 -2.96
CA VAL A 155 -22.00 -6.66 -2.07
C VAL A 155 -23.24 -6.55 -1.22
N VAL A 156 -24.17 -7.49 -1.37
CA VAL A 156 -25.44 -7.49 -0.67
C VAL A 156 -25.53 -8.73 0.21
N ARG A 157 -25.75 -8.53 1.51
CA ARG A 157 -26.10 -9.58 2.46
C ARG A 157 -27.62 -9.74 2.47
N LYS A 158 -28.10 -10.98 2.38
CA LYS A 158 -29.56 -11.24 2.39
C LYS A 158 -30.20 -10.76 3.70
N PRO A 159 -31.41 -10.17 3.66
CA PRO A 159 -32.29 -10.06 2.50
C PRO A 159 -31.96 -8.92 1.51
N LEU A 160 -31.45 -7.76 1.95
CA LEU A 160 -31.06 -6.65 1.04
C LEU A 160 -30.12 -5.62 1.72
N THR A 161 -29.27 -6.08 2.64
CA THR A 161 -28.34 -5.21 3.38
C THR A 161 -27.08 -4.99 2.56
N VAL A 162 -26.79 -3.74 2.21
CA VAL A 162 -25.57 -3.39 1.46
C VAL A 162 -24.37 -3.40 2.40
N VAL A 163 -23.34 -4.17 2.06
CA VAL A 163 -22.08 -4.29 2.81
C VAL A 163 -21.01 -3.36 2.24
N GLY A 164 -21.00 -3.16 0.92
CA GLY A 164 -20.04 -2.33 0.23
C GLY A 164 -20.22 -2.40 -1.27
N GLY A 165 -19.39 -1.69 -2.04
CA GLY A 165 -19.47 -1.74 -3.49
C GLY A 165 -18.43 -0.89 -4.21
N ILE A 166 -18.43 -1.05 -5.54
CA ILE A 166 -17.65 -0.24 -6.47
C ILE A 166 -18.62 0.41 -7.46
N THR A 167 -18.55 1.73 -7.58
CA THR A 167 -19.20 2.46 -8.67
C THR A 167 -18.18 2.76 -9.74
N TYR A 168 -18.48 2.37 -10.97
CA TYR A 168 -17.62 2.59 -12.12
C TYR A 168 -18.42 3.10 -13.33
N ARG A 169 -17.71 3.77 -14.23
CA ARG A 169 -18.24 4.30 -15.48
C ARG A 169 -17.55 3.59 -16.66
N PRO A 170 -18.25 2.76 -17.43
CA PRO A 170 -17.67 2.09 -18.58
C PRO A 170 -17.50 3.04 -19.77
N PHE A 171 -16.38 2.92 -20.47
CA PHE A 171 -16.14 3.55 -21.78
C PHE A 171 -15.85 2.46 -22.80
N ASP A 172 -16.87 1.68 -23.16
CA ASP A 172 -16.74 0.48 -24.01
C ASP A 172 -16.02 0.76 -25.33
N SER A 173 -16.31 1.89 -25.99
CA SER A 173 -15.69 2.29 -27.25
C SER A 173 -14.19 2.60 -27.13
N ARG A 174 -13.70 2.85 -25.90
CA ARG A 174 -12.32 3.19 -25.56
C ARG A 174 -11.59 2.06 -24.83
N GLY A 175 -12.29 0.97 -24.51
CA GLY A 175 -11.70 -0.22 -23.89
C GLY A 175 -11.27 -0.06 -22.43
N PHE A 176 -11.72 0.99 -21.73
CA PHE A 176 -11.43 1.19 -20.31
C PHE A 176 -12.69 1.54 -19.51
N ALA A 177 -12.63 1.36 -18.18
CA ALA A 177 -13.63 1.89 -17.25
C ALA A 177 -12.95 2.75 -16.18
N GLU A 178 -13.64 3.80 -15.75
CA GLU A 178 -13.26 4.63 -14.62
C GLU A 178 -13.88 4.07 -13.35
N ILE A 179 -13.07 3.73 -12.35
CA ILE A 179 -13.55 3.44 -11.00
C ILE A 179 -13.69 4.77 -10.27
N VAL A 180 -14.93 5.11 -9.92
CA VAL A 180 -15.28 6.40 -9.32
C VAL A 180 -15.28 6.28 -7.79
N PHE A 181 -15.91 5.23 -7.26
CA PHE A 181 -15.95 4.97 -5.82
C PHE A 181 -15.69 3.50 -5.53
N CYS A 182 -14.94 3.23 -4.46
CA CYS A 182 -14.70 1.89 -3.95
C CYS A 182 -14.67 1.96 -2.42
N ALA A 183 -15.63 1.30 -1.75
CA ALA A 183 -15.66 1.28 -0.30
C ALA A 183 -16.42 0.06 0.24
N ILE A 184 -15.98 -0.43 1.39
CA ILE A 184 -16.65 -1.44 2.20
C ILE A 184 -17.03 -0.81 3.55
N SER A 185 -18.17 -1.19 4.11
CA SER A 185 -18.58 -0.77 5.46
C SER A 185 -17.49 -1.11 6.47
N SER A 186 -17.14 -0.16 7.34
CA SER A 186 -16.10 -0.34 8.37
C SER A 186 -16.33 -1.55 9.28
N THR A 187 -17.59 -1.87 9.58
CA THR A 187 -17.98 -3.07 10.36
C THR A 187 -17.63 -4.40 9.70
N GLU A 188 -17.32 -4.39 8.41
CA GLU A 188 -17.08 -5.58 7.59
C GLU A 188 -15.72 -5.49 6.85
N GLN A 189 -14.86 -4.53 7.24
CA GLN A 189 -13.49 -4.46 6.71
C GLN A 189 -12.64 -5.63 7.22
N VAL A 190 -11.47 -5.86 6.61
CA VAL A 190 -10.53 -6.96 6.92
C VAL A 190 -11.04 -8.38 6.57
N ARG A 191 -12.34 -8.61 6.39
CA ARG A 191 -12.93 -9.92 6.04
C ARG A 191 -12.74 -10.34 4.56
N GLY A 192 -11.93 -9.61 3.80
CA GLY A 192 -11.60 -9.92 2.41
C GLY A 192 -12.65 -9.54 1.36
N TYR A 193 -13.71 -8.80 1.71
CA TYR A 193 -14.75 -8.38 0.74
C TYR A 193 -14.22 -7.48 -0.36
N GLY A 194 -13.29 -6.56 -0.08
CA GLY A 194 -12.76 -5.63 -1.09
C GLY A 194 -12.08 -6.36 -2.24
N ALA A 195 -11.15 -7.27 -1.93
CA ALA A 195 -10.48 -8.09 -2.94
C ALA A 195 -11.45 -8.98 -3.71
N HIS A 196 -12.42 -9.59 -3.00
CA HIS A 196 -13.43 -10.45 -3.63
C HIS A 196 -14.32 -9.66 -4.60
N LEU A 197 -14.75 -8.46 -4.19
CA LEU A 197 -15.50 -7.52 -5.01
C LEU A 197 -14.74 -7.08 -6.26
N MET A 198 -13.44 -6.78 -6.14
CA MET A 198 -12.61 -6.42 -7.29
C MET A 198 -12.45 -7.60 -8.27
N ASN A 199 -12.31 -8.82 -7.77
CA ASN A 199 -12.24 -10.02 -8.61
C ASN A 199 -13.55 -10.24 -9.38
N HIS A 200 -14.69 -10.13 -8.70
CA HIS A 200 -16.01 -10.13 -9.33
C HIS A 200 -16.14 -9.05 -10.40
N LEU A 201 -15.69 -7.83 -10.11
CA LEU A 201 -15.75 -6.72 -11.07
C LEU A 201 -14.91 -7.00 -12.32
N LYS A 202 -13.68 -7.48 -12.15
CA LYS A 202 -12.78 -7.83 -13.28
C LYS A 202 -13.38 -8.92 -14.16
N ASP A 203 -13.91 -9.98 -13.55
CA ASP A 203 -14.50 -11.11 -14.29
C ASP A 203 -15.82 -10.71 -14.97
N TYR A 204 -16.65 -9.91 -14.29
CA TYR A 204 -17.89 -9.36 -14.86
C TYR A 204 -17.62 -8.47 -16.05
N VAL A 205 -16.75 -7.47 -15.90
CA VAL A 205 -16.45 -6.49 -16.96
C VAL A 205 -15.85 -7.18 -18.18
N ARG A 206 -14.94 -8.14 -17.98
CA ARG A 206 -14.32 -8.89 -19.09
C ARG A 206 -15.28 -9.84 -19.80
N SER A 207 -16.28 -10.38 -19.11
CA SER A 207 -17.25 -11.29 -19.71
C SER A 207 -18.37 -10.55 -20.45
N THR A 208 -18.66 -9.31 -20.05
CA THR A 208 -19.81 -8.54 -20.55
C THR A 208 -19.45 -7.39 -21.48
N SER A 209 -18.19 -6.95 -21.50
CA SER A 209 -17.75 -5.74 -22.22
C SER A 209 -16.36 -5.92 -22.85
N PRO A 210 -15.97 -5.08 -23.84
CA PRO A 210 -14.63 -5.10 -24.44
C PRO A 210 -13.55 -4.45 -23.56
N ILE A 211 -13.88 -4.05 -22.33
CA ILE A 211 -13.01 -3.30 -21.43
C ILE A 211 -11.85 -4.17 -20.94
N LYS A 212 -10.64 -3.63 -21.03
CA LYS A 212 -9.38 -4.28 -20.63
C LYS A 212 -8.65 -3.55 -19.51
N TYR A 213 -8.97 -2.26 -19.33
CA TYR A 213 -8.26 -1.39 -18.40
C TYR A 213 -9.22 -0.77 -17.38
N PHE A 214 -8.75 -0.63 -16.14
CA PHE A 214 -9.37 0.26 -15.17
C PHE A 214 -8.46 1.45 -14.92
N LEU A 215 -9.06 2.63 -14.82
CA LEU A 215 -8.41 3.84 -14.34
C LEU A 215 -9.14 4.32 -13.08
N THR A 216 -8.38 4.81 -12.11
CA THR A 216 -8.93 5.34 -10.86
C THR A 216 -8.03 6.43 -10.32
N TYR A 217 -8.63 7.42 -9.67
CA TYR A 217 -7.89 8.26 -8.73
C TYR A 217 -7.99 7.64 -7.35
N ALA A 218 -6.86 7.27 -6.76
CA ALA A 218 -6.77 6.69 -5.44
C ALA A 218 -6.27 7.71 -4.43
N ASP A 219 -6.96 7.83 -3.29
CA ASP A 219 -6.43 8.54 -2.13
C ASP A 219 -5.18 7.81 -1.59
N ASN A 220 -4.29 8.52 -0.90
CA ASN A 220 -3.03 7.98 -0.36
C ASN A 220 -3.22 6.70 0.47
N TYR A 221 -4.27 6.65 1.31
CA TYR A 221 -4.62 5.49 2.13
C TYR A 221 -5.08 4.27 1.31
N ALA A 222 -5.59 4.48 0.09
CA ALA A 222 -6.12 3.43 -0.77
C ALA A 222 -5.08 2.87 -1.77
N ILE A 223 -3.92 3.52 -1.92
CA ILE A 223 -2.87 3.11 -2.87
C ILE A 223 -2.43 1.68 -2.60
N GLY A 224 -2.22 1.29 -1.34
CA GLY A 224 -1.84 -0.08 -0.96
C GLY A 224 -2.87 -1.12 -1.40
N TYR A 225 -4.15 -0.84 -1.18
CA TYR A 225 -5.25 -1.68 -1.66
C TYR A 225 -5.22 -1.84 -3.19
N PHE A 226 -5.16 -0.73 -3.93
CA PHE A 226 -5.15 -0.77 -5.41
C PHE A 226 -3.89 -1.47 -5.94
N LYS A 227 -2.71 -1.26 -5.35
CA LYS A 227 -1.49 -2.03 -5.66
C LYS A 227 -1.70 -3.53 -5.48
N LYS A 228 -2.25 -3.97 -4.33
CA LYS A 228 -2.61 -5.39 -4.08
C LYS A 228 -3.62 -5.92 -5.11
N GLN A 229 -4.45 -5.06 -5.69
CA GLN A 229 -5.37 -5.40 -6.78
C GLN A 229 -4.75 -5.31 -8.19
N GLY A 230 -3.45 -5.12 -8.34
CA GLY A 230 -2.76 -5.05 -9.63
C GLY A 230 -2.92 -3.72 -10.36
N PHE A 231 -3.10 -2.62 -9.62
CA PHE A 231 -2.98 -1.28 -10.16
C PHE A 231 -1.53 -0.77 -10.00
N THR A 232 -1.08 0.02 -10.96
CA THR A 232 0.21 0.73 -10.92
C THR A 232 -0.01 2.23 -11.09
N LYS A 233 0.94 3.04 -10.59
CA LYS A 233 0.99 4.49 -10.85
C LYS A 233 1.40 4.79 -12.30
N GLU A 234 2.02 3.84 -12.98
CA GLU A 234 2.45 3.98 -14.38
C GLU A 234 1.28 3.80 -15.35
N ILE A 235 0.91 4.88 -16.04
CA ILE A 235 -0.22 4.88 -16.97
C ILE A 235 0.29 4.53 -18.37
N ASN A 236 0.17 3.26 -18.73
CA ASN A 236 0.55 2.76 -20.06
C ASN A 236 -0.51 3.08 -21.15
N LEU A 237 -1.72 3.45 -20.76
CA LEU A 237 -2.77 3.82 -21.70
C LEU A 237 -2.53 5.23 -22.25
N ASP A 238 -2.54 5.38 -23.58
CA ASP A 238 -2.30 6.66 -24.25
C ASP A 238 -3.25 7.74 -23.70
N LYS A 239 -2.68 8.92 -23.39
CA LYS A 239 -3.40 10.08 -22.85
C LYS A 239 -4.63 10.43 -23.69
N HIS A 240 -4.59 10.30 -25.03
CA HIS A 240 -5.74 10.64 -25.87
C HIS A 240 -6.98 9.74 -25.60
N ILE A 241 -6.77 8.56 -25.01
CA ILE A 241 -7.82 7.58 -24.75
C ILE A 241 -8.64 7.98 -23.53
N TRP A 242 -8.01 8.57 -22.50
CA TRP A 242 -8.68 8.81 -21.21
C TRP A 242 -8.73 10.29 -20.79
N MET A 243 -7.82 11.13 -21.29
CA MET A 243 -7.76 12.54 -20.93
C MET A 243 -9.03 13.28 -21.36
N GLY A 244 -9.66 13.98 -20.42
CA GLY A 244 -10.94 14.68 -20.61
C GLY A 244 -12.19 13.79 -20.48
N TYR A 245 -12.04 12.48 -20.29
CA TYR A 245 -13.16 11.54 -20.08
C TYR A 245 -13.36 11.20 -18.60
N ILE A 246 -12.26 10.99 -17.88
CA ILE A 246 -12.24 10.73 -16.44
C ILE A 246 -12.25 12.04 -15.64
N LYS A 247 -12.63 11.96 -14.37
CA LYS A 247 -12.60 13.09 -13.45
C LYS A 247 -11.28 13.16 -12.72
N ASP A 248 -10.71 14.36 -12.67
CA ASP A 248 -9.52 14.65 -11.88
C ASP A 248 -9.95 14.99 -10.45
N TYR A 249 -9.33 14.34 -9.47
CA TYR A 249 -9.59 14.56 -8.05
C TYR A 249 -8.34 15.15 -7.40
N GLU A 250 -8.49 16.32 -6.77
CA GLU A 250 -7.40 16.99 -6.08
C GLU A 250 -6.88 16.11 -4.94
N GLY A 251 -5.56 15.88 -4.91
CA GLY A 251 -4.91 15.02 -3.92
C GLY A 251 -5.06 13.51 -4.15
N GLY A 252 -5.70 13.09 -5.25
CA GLY A 252 -5.72 11.70 -5.68
C GLY A 252 -4.54 11.34 -6.58
N THR A 253 -4.03 10.11 -6.47
CA THR A 253 -3.03 9.56 -7.39
C THR A 253 -3.73 8.77 -8.50
N LEU A 254 -3.49 9.12 -9.76
CA LEU A 254 -4.00 8.35 -10.90
C LEU A 254 -3.31 6.98 -10.94
N MET A 255 -4.09 5.91 -11.05
CA MET A 255 -3.61 4.54 -11.13
C MET A 255 -4.32 3.75 -12.23
N GLN A 256 -3.59 2.84 -12.87
CA GLN A 256 -4.07 1.97 -13.94
C GLN A 256 -3.99 0.50 -13.55
N CYS A 257 -5.05 -0.27 -13.79
CA CYS A 257 -5.03 -1.73 -13.81
C CYS A 257 -5.18 -2.24 -15.23
N SER A 258 -4.24 -3.09 -15.67
CA SER A 258 -4.32 -3.79 -16.95
C SER A 258 -4.73 -5.24 -16.68
N MET A 259 -5.97 -5.60 -17.03
CA MET A 259 -6.47 -6.93 -16.71
C MET A 259 -5.84 -8.00 -17.60
N LEU A 260 -5.53 -9.15 -17.01
CA LEU A 260 -5.00 -10.31 -17.72
C LEU A 260 -6.09 -10.94 -18.60
N PRO A 261 -5.79 -11.34 -19.84
CA PRO A 261 -6.81 -11.69 -20.83
C PRO A 261 -7.49 -13.05 -20.59
N ILE A 262 -6.79 -14.03 -20.02
CA ILE A 262 -7.24 -15.44 -20.00
C ILE A 262 -7.72 -15.88 -18.60
N ILE A 263 -7.19 -15.29 -17.53
CA ILE A 263 -7.46 -15.74 -16.16
C ILE A 263 -8.91 -15.49 -15.74
N ARG A 264 -9.45 -16.29 -14.83
CA ARG A 264 -10.63 -15.90 -14.04
C ARG A 264 -10.15 -15.45 -12.66
N TYR A 265 -10.36 -14.19 -12.31
CA TYR A 265 -9.81 -13.60 -11.09
C TYR A 265 -10.41 -14.21 -9.82
N LEU A 266 -11.66 -14.66 -9.84
CA LEU A 266 -12.26 -15.40 -8.73
C LEU A 266 -11.54 -16.73 -8.43
N ASP A 267 -10.90 -17.33 -9.44
CA ASP A 267 -10.13 -18.58 -9.31
C ASP A 267 -8.61 -18.32 -9.18
N SER A 268 -8.19 -17.05 -9.07
CA SER A 268 -6.77 -16.65 -9.07
C SER A 268 -5.94 -17.35 -8.00
N ALA A 269 -6.44 -17.43 -6.77
CA ALA A 269 -5.75 -18.10 -5.66
C ALA A 269 -5.53 -19.60 -5.94
N LYS A 270 -6.53 -20.29 -6.52
CA LYS A 270 -6.42 -21.71 -6.90
C LYS A 270 -5.44 -21.89 -8.05
N ILE A 271 -5.46 -21.00 -9.04
CA ILE A 271 -4.54 -21.02 -10.17
C ILE A 271 -3.09 -20.84 -9.68
N LEU A 272 -2.85 -19.88 -8.79
CA LEU A 272 -1.53 -19.65 -8.20
C LEU A 272 -1.05 -20.86 -7.37
N LEU A 273 -1.94 -21.48 -6.60
CA LEU A 273 -1.63 -22.72 -5.87
C LEU A 273 -1.22 -23.85 -6.82
N LEU A 274 -1.96 -24.05 -7.91
CA LEU A 274 -1.64 -25.06 -8.91
C LEU A 274 -0.31 -24.77 -9.62
N GLN A 275 -0.03 -23.51 -9.94
CA GLN A 275 1.25 -23.09 -10.52
C GLN A 275 2.41 -23.34 -9.55
N LYS A 276 2.27 -22.95 -8.27
CA LYS A 276 3.26 -23.21 -7.21
C LYS A 276 3.52 -24.71 -7.08
N ALA A 277 2.47 -25.52 -7.04
CA ALA A 277 2.58 -26.97 -6.94
C ALA A 277 3.27 -27.60 -8.18
N ALA A 278 2.99 -27.11 -9.39
CA ALA A 278 3.64 -27.58 -10.60
C ALA A 278 5.15 -27.27 -10.61
N ILE A 279 5.52 -26.05 -10.22
CA ILE A 279 6.92 -25.63 -10.07
C ILE A 279 7.61 -26.48 -9.00
N GLN A 280 7.01 -26.62 -7.83
CA GLN A 280 7.54 -27.45 -6.75
C GLN A 280 7.72 -28.90 -7.19
N ARG A 281 6.75 -29.50 -7.88
CA ARG A 281 6.89 -30.87 -8.42
C ARG A 281 8.09 -30.99 -9.35
N LYS A 282 8.33 -29.99 -10.20
CA LYS A 282 9.51 -29.96 -11.08
C LYS A 282 10.81 -29.79 -10.28
N ILE A 283 10.81 -28.94 -9.25
CA ILE A 283 11.93 -28.76 -8.33
C ILE A 283 12.24 -30.10 -7.65
N ARG A 284 11.24 -30.83 -7.10
CA ARG A 284 11.44 -32.13 -6.44
C ARG A 284 12.03 -33.22 -7.34
N MET A 285 11.82 -33.14 -8.65
CA MET A 285 12.42 -34.09 -9.60
C MET A 285 13.92 -33.92 -9.76
N VAL A 286 14.43 -32.71 -9.49
CA VAL A 286 15.85 -32.36 -9.67
C VAL A 286 16.56 -32.18 -8.34
N SER A 287 15.86 -31.57 -7.39
CA SER A 287 16.34 -31.25 -6.05
C SER A 287 16.27 -32.47 -5.14
N LYS A 288 17.27 -32.58 -4.27
CA LYS A 288 17.31 -33.56 -3.18
C LYS A 288 17.08 -32.90 -1.81
N SER A 289 16.58 -31.65 -1.79
CA SER A 289 16.33 -30.91 -0.55
C SER A 289 15.31 -31.60 0.36
N ASP A 290 14.34 -32.34 -0.21
CA ASP A 290 13.32 -33.07 0.56
C ASP A 290 13.88 -34.31 1.28
N VAL A 291 15.13 -34.70 1.02
CA VAL A 291 15.76 -35.86 1.65
C VAL A 291 16.25 -35.48 3.05
N ILE A 292 15.50 -35.87 4.07
CA ILE A 292 15.91 -35.73 5.47
C ILE A 292 17.10 -36.67 5.73
N ARG A 293 18.21 -36.10 6.20
CA ARG A 293 19.46 -36.83 6.46
C ARG A 293 19.71 -36.93 7.97
N PRO A 294 20.36 -38.01 8.44
CA PRO A 294 20.67 -38.15 9.84
C PRO A 294 21.61 -37.03 10.31
N GLY A 295 21.38 -36.54 11.52
CA GLY A 295 22.22 -35.52 12.15
C GLY A 295 23.68 -35.96 12.28
N LEU A 296 24.59 -34.99 12.20
CA LEU A 296 26.04 -35.23 12.28
C LEU A 296 26.43 -35.73 13.69
N LYS A 297 27.04 -36.92 13.75
CA LYS A 297 27.44 -37.55 15.02
C LYS A 297 28.49 -36.74 15.79
N GLN A 298 29.28 -35.95 15.07
CA GLN A 298 30.34 -35.10 15.59
C GLN A 298 29.82 -33.99 16.50
N PHE A 299 28.56 -33.56 16.32
CA PHE A 299 27.92 -32.55 17.16
C PHE A 299 27.26 -33.12 18.42
N LYS A 300 27.35 -34.44 18.67
CA LYS A 300 26.85 -35.05 19.92
C LYS A 300 27.71 -34.74 21.14
N ASP A 301 29.01 -34.51 20.97
CA ASP A 301 29.92 -34.10 22.05
C ASP A 301 30.25 -32.60 21.92
N LEU A 302 29.41 -31.76 22.52
CA LEU A 302 29.52 -30.30 22.48
C LEU A 302 30.81 -29.76 23.12
N LYS A 303 31.54 -30.59 23.90
CA LYS A 303 32.79 -30.17 24.54
C LYS A 303 34.02 -30.31 23.64
N ASN A 304 33.93 -31.11 22.55
CA ASN A 304 35.04 -31.39 21.64
C ASN A 304 34.65 -31.14 20.17
N LEU A 305 34.17 -29.93 19.87
CA LEU A 305 33.83 -29.54 18.51
C LEU A 305 35.09 -29.35 17.66
N LYS A 306 35.22 -30.15 16.59
CA LYS A 306 36.25 -29.97 15.56
C LYS A 306 35.59 -29.49 14.27
N PRO A 307 36.21 -28.54 13.53
CA PRO A 307 35.75 -28.16 12.20
C PRO A 307 35.63 -29.39 11.30
N ILE A 308 34.50 -29.52 10.60
CA ILE A 308 34.23 -30.61 9.67
C ILE A 308 34.42 -30.04 8.26
N ASP A 309 35.14 -30.77 7.41
CA ASP A 309 35.22 -30.44 6.00
C ASP A 309 33.82 -30.61 5.35
N PRO A 310 33.22 -29.54 4.81
CA PRO A 310 31.90 -29.58 4.17
C PRO A 310 31.79 -30.68 3.10
N MET A 311 32.87 -30.98 2.36
CA MET A 311 32.88 -31.99 1.29
C MET A 311 32.73 -33.43 1.80
N THR A 312 32.96 -33.65 3.09
CA THR A 312 32.83 -34.97 3.74
C THR A 312 31.41 -35.26 4.21
N ILE A 313 30.53 -34.25 4.22
CA ILE A 313 29.13 -34.39 4.62
C ILE A 313 28.37 -35.03 3.45
N PRO A 314 27.84 -36.27 3.60
CA PRO A 314 27.19 -36.98 2.50
C PRO A 314 26.04 -36.16 1.87
N GLY A 315 25.30 -35.44 2.71
CA GLY A 315 24.20 -34.59 2.24
C GLY A 315 24.58 -33.39 1.41
N LEU A 316 25.69 -32.75 1.78
CA LEU A 316 26.20 -31.58 1.10
C LEU A 316 26.87 -31.96 -0.22
N LYS A 317 27.61 -33.08 -0.23
CA LYS A 317 28.19 -33.64 -1.44
C LYS A 317 27.13 -34.05 -2.47
N GLU A 318 26.04 -34.67 -2.01
CA GLU A 318 24.98 -35.16 -2.90
C GLU A 318 24.05 -34.08 -3.44
N SER A 319 23.93 -32.94 -2.73
CA SER A 319 23.17 -31.77 -3.19
C SER A 319 23.88 -30.99 -4.29
N GLY A 320 25.15 -31.30 -4.58
CA GLY A 320 25.95 -30.57 -5.56
C GLY A 320 26.43 -29.22 -5.05
N TRP A 321 26.47 -29.03 -3.73
CA TRP A 321 27.01 -27.84 -3.10
C TRP A 321 28.47 -27.63 -3.49
N THR A 322 28.83 -26.39 -3.80
CA THR A 322 30.21 -25.96 -3.99
C THR A 322 30.50 -24.78 -3.06
N PRO A 323 31.76 -24.59 -2.62
CA PRO A 323 32.16 -23.40 -1.85
C PRO A 323 31.79 -22.09 -2.56
N GLU A 324 31.82 -22.08 -3.89
CA GLU A 324 31.45 -20.93 -4.73
C GLU A 324 29.96 -20.58 -4.62
N MET A 325 29.08 -21.59 -4.51
CA MET A 325 27.64 -21.36 -4.28
C MET A 325 27.38 -20.76 -2.90
N ASP A 326 28.13 -21.20 -1.89
CA ASP A 326 28.05 -20.65 -0.52
C ASP A 326 28.55 -19.21 -0.48
N GLU A 327 29.67 -18.93 -1.15
CA GLU A 327 30.19 -17.57 -1.27
C GLU A 327 29.19 -16.64 -1.99
N LEU A 328 28.53 -17.12 -3.05
CA LEU A 328 27.48 -16.36 -3.73
C LEU A 328 26.24 -16.14 -2.83
N ALA A 329 25.86 -17.13 -2.03
CA ALA A 329 24.72 -17.02 -1.11
C ALA A 329 25.02 -16.08 0.08
N GLN A 330 26.26 -16.04 0.53
CA GLN A 330 26.74 -15.15 1.59
C GLN A 330 27.00 -13.72 1.12
N ARG A 331 27.09 -13.49 -0.20
CA ARG A 331 27.18 -12.12 -0.72
C ARG A 331 25.89 -11.37 -0.34
N PRO A 332 25.98 -10.30 0.46
CA PRO A 332 24.81 -9.51 0.80
C PRO A 332 24.19 -8.99 -0.51
N ARG A 333 22.90 -9.27 -0.72
CA ARG A 333 22.18 -8.90 -1.95
C ARG A 333 22.10 -7.39 -2.15
N ARG A 334 22.22 -6.63 -1.05
CA ARG A 334 22.18 -5.17 -1.00
C ARG A 334 23.38 -4.69 -0.20
N GLY A 335 23.84 -3.47 -0.48
CA GLY A 335 24.95 -2.86 0.26
C GLY A 335 24.63 -2.71 1.77
N PRO A 336 25.65 -2.63 2.63
CA PRO A 336 25.48 -2.56 4.09
C PRO A 336 24.63 -1.35 4.54
N HIS A 337 24.60 -0.28 3.75
CA HIS A 337 23.87 0.95 4.04
C HIS A 337 22.44 0.98 3.47
N HIS A 338 22.02 -0.04 2.71
CA HIS A 338 20.75 -0.04 1.98
C HIS A 338 19.55 0.11 2.91
N THR A 339 19.49 -0.65 3.99
CA THR A 339 18.39 -0.58 4.97
C THR A 339 18.27 0.82 5.58
N PHE A 340 19.40 1.45 5.89
CA PHE A 340 19.41 2.81 6.45
C PHE A 340 18.93 3.85 5.42
N MET A 341 19.40 3.75 4.17
CA MET A 341 18.92 4.61 3.07
C MET A 341 17.41 4.45 2.83
N GLN A 342 16.90 3.22 2.87
CA GLN A 342 15.47 2.92 2.69
C GLN A 342 14.62 3.54 3.79
N LEU A 343 15.05 3.39 5.05
CA LEU A 343 14.38 3.98 6.20
C LEU A 343 14.35 5.52 6.07
N LEU A 344 15.50 6.12 5.78
CA LEU A 344 15.64 7.57 5.65
C LEU A 344 14.79 8.13 4.51
N LEU A 345 14.77 7.44 3.35
CA LEU A 345 13.93 7.82 2.22
C LEU A 345 12.44 7.76 2.58
N THR A 346 12.01 6.70 3.28
CA THR A 346 10.62 6.52 3.71
C THR A 346 10.20 7.63 4.68
N GLU A 347 11.05 7.96 5.65
CA GLU A 347 10.80 9.08 6.56
C GLU A 347 10.73 10.44 5.83
N LEU A 348 11.60 10.67 4.83
CA LEU A 348 11.55 11.88 4.01
C LEU A 348 10.25 11.97 3.21
N GLN A 349 9.82 10.87 2.58
CA GLN A 349 8.58 10.82 1.81
C GLN A 349 7.34 11.11 2.68
N ASN A 350 7.32 10.59 3.91
CA ASN A 350 6.21 10.77 4.85
C ASN A 350 6.20 12.14 5.56
N HIS A 351 7.29 12.89 5.50
CA HIS A 351 7.37 14.19 6.16
C HIS A 351 6.42 15.23 5.51
N THR A 352 5.67 16.00 6.30
CA THR A 352 4.65 16.97 5.81
C THR A 352 5.16 18.02 4.81
N ALA A 353 6.47 18.30 4.81
CA ALA A 353 7.12 19.23 3.88
C ALA A 353 7.61 18.58 2.55
N SER A 354 7.39 17.28 2.35
CA SER A 354 7.91 16.50 1.22
C SER A 354 7.13 16.65 -0.09
N TRP A 355 5.88 17.10 -0.02
CA TRP A 355 4.96 17.12 -1.16
C TRP A 355 5.51 17.81 -2.42
N PRO A 356 6.33 18.90 -2.38
CA PRO A 356 6.86 19.49 -3.60
C PRO A 356 7.97 18.67 -4.27
N PHE A 357 8.55 17.73 -3.53
CA PHE A 357 9.72 16.96 -3.93
C PHE A 357 9.36 15.50 -4.22
N SER A 358 8.07 15.15 -4.18
CA SER A 358 7.61 13.77 -4.31
C SER A 358 7.82 13.21 -5.72
N THR A 359 7.79 14.05 -6.76
CA THR A 359 7.94 13.67 -8.16
C THR A 359 8.77 14.71 -8.93
N PRO A 360 9.34 14.38 -10.10
CA PRO A 360 10.08 15.34 -10.92
C PRO A 360 9.23 16.56 -11.28
N VAL A 361 9.87 17.73 -11.37
CA VAL A 361 9.20 18.97 -11.80
C VAL A 361 8.69 18.82 -13.24
N ASN A 362 7.40 19.03 -13.47
CA ASN A 362 6.83 18.88 -14.80
C ASN A 362 7.30 20.01 -15.75
N LYS A 363 8.03 19.65 -16.82
CA LYS A 363 8.52 20.60 -17.83
C LYS A 363 7.39 21.36 -18.53
N ASP A 364 6.23 20.76 -18.69
CA ASP A 364 5.09 21.40 -19.35
C ASP A 364 4.45 22.49 -18.46
N GLU A 365 4.56 22.35 -17.14
CA GLU A 365 4.06 23.31 -16.16
C GLU A 365 5.07 24.40 -15.84
N ILE A 366 6.37 24.04 -15.81
CA ILE A 366 7.49 24.95 -15.50
C ILE A 366 8.55 24.88 -16.60
N PRO A 367 8.35 25.59 -17.74
CA PRO A 367 9.15 25.40 -18.96
C PRO A 367 10.64 25.73 -18.81
N ASP A 368 10.98 26.73 -17.99
CA ASP A 368 12.36 27.21 -17.79
C ASP A 368 13.12 26.45 -16.69
N TYR A 369 12.47 25.56 -15.94
CA TYR A 369 13.08 24.87 -14.81
C TYR A 369 14.36 24.12 -15.20
N TYR A 370 14.31 23.33 -16.27
CA TYR A 370 15.44 22.55 -16.76
C TYR A 370 16.49 23.39 -17.52
N GLU A 371 16.20 24.67 -17.79
CA GLU A 371 17.20 25.62 -18.27
C GLU A 371 18.04 26.17 -17.12
N VAL A 372 17.43 26.32 -15.93
CA VAL A 372 18.08 26.85 -14.71
C VAL A 372 18.74 25.73 -13.88
N ILE A 373 18.07 24.59 -13.73
CA ILE A 373 18.49 23.43 -12.95
C ILE A 373 19.05 22.37 -13.89
N LYS A 374 20.32 22.01 -13.69
CA LYS A 374 21.07 21.11 -14.58
C LYS A 374 21.09 19.66 -14.12
N GLU A 375 21.00 19.44 -12.82
CA GLU A 375 20.97 18.12 -12.19
C GLU A 375 19.68 18.02 -11.37
N PRO A 376 18.53 17.81 -12.02
CA PRO A 376 17.25 17.68 -11.33
C PRO A 376 17.24 16.42 -10.46
N MET A 377 16.59 16.48 -9.30
CA MET A 377 16.43 15.35 -8.39
C MET A 377 15.11 15.50 -7.62
N ASP A 378 14.51 14.37 -7.25
CA ASP A 378 13.27 14.25 -6.49
C ASP A 378 13.21 12.90 -5.77
N LEU A 379 12.29 12.76 -4.81
CA LEU A 379 12.20 11.58 -3.94
C LEU A 379 11.80 10.31 -4.69
N SER A 380 11.01 10.39 -5.78
CA SER A 380 10.67 9.19 -6.58
C SER A 380 11.83 8.73 -7.44
N THR A 381 12.65 9.66 -7.94
CA THR A 381 13.91 9.33 -8.63
C THR A 381 14.90 8.69 -7.65
N MET A 382 15.01 9.19 -6.42
CA MET A 382 15.83 8.57 -5.37
C MET A 382 15.33 7.16 -5.01
N GLU A 383 14.01 6.96 -4.89
CA GLU A 383 13.40 5.63 -4.67
C GLU A 383 13.81 4.65 -5.76
N SER A 384 13.65 5.03 -7.03
CA SER A 384 14.06 4.20 -8.16
C SER A 384 15.57 3.89 -8.16
N LYS A 385 16.42 4.89 -7.85
CA LYS A 385 17.87 4.66 -7.73
C LYS A 385 18.21 3.67 -6.62
N LEU A 386 17.55 3.77 -5.47
CA LEU A 386 17.77 2.88 -4.33
C LEU A 386 17.30 1.45 -4.62
N GLU A 387 16.11 1.27 -5.18
CA GLU A 387 15.56 -0.04 -5.54
C GLU A 387 16.43 -0.79 -6.56
N ASN A 388 17.12 -0.04 -7.43
CA ASN A 388 18.00 -0.58 -8.47
C ASN A 388 19.49 -0.59 -8.08
N ASP A 389 19.85 -0.49 -6.79
CA ASP A 389 21.23 -0.50 -6.29
C ASP A 389 22.17 0.55 -6.93
N HIS A 390 21.65 1.72 -7.30
CA HIS A 390 22.46 2.82 -7.86
C HIS A 390 23.16 3.67 -6.79
N TYR A 391 22.94 3.40 -5.50
CA TYR A 391 23.67 4.01 -4.39
C TYR A 391 24.64 2.98 -3.81
N SER A 392 25.91 3.11 -4.18
CA SER A 392 26.99 2.27 -3.65
C SER A 392 27.41 2.73 -2.26
N THR A 393 27.27 4.01 -1.96
CA THR A 393 27.62 4.61 -0.67
C THR A 393 26.54 5.58 -0.20
N LEU A 394 26.52 5.88 1.11
CA LEU A 394 25.57 6.82 1.69
C LEU A 394 25.83 8.27 1.23
N GLU A 395 27.06 8.61 0.88
CA GLU A 395 27.44 9.92 0.34
C GLU A 395 26.71 10.23 -0.96
N GLU A 396 26.54 9.23 -1.84
CA GLU A 396 25.79 9.38 -3.09
C GLU A 396 24.30 9.68 -2.82
N PHE A 397 23.73 9.00 -1.82
CA PHE A 397 22.35 9.24 -1.37
C PHE A 397 22.19 10.63 -0.73
N VAL A 398 23.14 11.03 0.13
CA VAL A 398 23.17 12.37 0.77
C VAL A 398 23.32 13.47 -0.28
N TYR A 399 24.15 13.26 -1.30
CA TYR A 399 24.32 14.20 -2.40
C TYR A 399 22.99 14.44 -3.15
N ASP A 400 22.27 13.38 -3.50
CA ASP A 400 20.96 13.49 -4.16
C ASP A 400 19.90 14.15 -3.27
N SER A 401 19.85 13.80 -1.98
CA SER A 401 18.99 14.49 -1.00
C SER A 401 19.28 15.99 -0.97
N LYS A 402 20.57 16.37 -0.92
CA LYS A 402 20.98 17.79 -0.94
C LYS A 402 20.69 18.47 -2.27
N LEU A 403 20.74 17.75 -3.40
CA LEU A 403 20.33 18.29 -4.71
C LEU A 403 18.87 18.73 -4.69
N ILE A 404 17.96 17.95 -4.10
CA ILE A 404 16.53 18.32 -3.97
C ILE A 404 16.41 19.71 -3.31
N PHE A 405 17.05 19.90 -2.16
CA PHE A 405 16.93 21.13 -1.38
C PHE A 405 17.62 22.31 -2.07
N ASN A 406 18.83 22.10 -2.58
CA ASN A 406 19.62 23.14 -3.25
C ASN A 406 18.99 23.59 -4.56
N ASN A 407 18.47 22.67 -5.37
CA ASN A 407 17.76 23.01 -6.60
C ASN A 407 16.49 23.80 -6.30
N CYS A 408 15.74 23.41 -5.26
CA CYS A 408 14.56 24.16 -4.83
C CYS A 408 14.93 25.60 -4.44
N ARG A 409 16.00 25.80 -3.65
CA ARG A 409 16.45 27.14 -3.24
C ARG A 409 17.03 27.96 -4.39
N LYS A 410 17.70 27.31 -5.34
CA LYS A 410 18.26 27.98 -6.53
C LYS A 410 17.17 28.51 -7.44
N TYR A 411 16.07 27.78 -7.60
CA TYR A 411 14.98 28.15 -8.49
C TYR A 411 13.94 29.05 -7.83
N ASN A 412 13.61 28.83 -6.54
CA ASN A 412 12.53 29.52 -5.84
C ASN A 412 13.02 30.64 -4.93
N ASN A 413 12.21 31.69 -4.74
CA ASN A 413 12.49 32.76 -3.78
C ASN A 413 12.28 32.29 -2.32
N GLU A 414 13.07 32.85 -1.38
CA GLU A 414 13.04 32.52 0.06
C GLU A 414 11.66 32.66 0.72
N THR A 415 10.82 33.55 0.20
CA THR A 415 9.48 33.81 0.74
C THR A 415 8.46 32.70 0.40
N THR A 416 8.76 31.90 -0.62
CA THR A 416 7.85 30.86 -1.15
C THR A 416 7.68 29.68 -0.18
N THR A 417 6.54 29.00 -0.29
CA THR A 417 6.29 27.75 0.46
C THR A 417 7.30 26.66 0.09
N TYR A 418 7.72 26.60 -1.18
CA TYR A 418 8.71 25.65 -1.68
C TYR A 418 10.05 25.79 -0.96
N PHE A 419 10.60 27.01 -0.91
CA PHE A 419 11.86 27.28 -0.22
C PHE A 419 11.79 26.95 1.27
N LYS A 420 10.68 27.33 1.93
CA LYS A 420 10.43 27.00 3.35
C LYS A 420 10.36 25.48 3.58
N ASN A 421 9.74 24.75 2.66
CA ASN A 421 9.63 23.30 2.74
C ASN A 421 11.00 22.61 2.52
N ALA A 422 11.82 23.09 1.60
CA ALA A 422 13.19 22.59 1.41
C ALA A 422 13.99 22.72 2.72
N ASN A 423 13.93 23.89 3.38
CA ASN A 423 14.64 24.11 4.64
C ASN A 423 14.11 23.25 5.80
N LYS A 424 12.80 22.97 5.84
CA LYS A 424 12.23 22.09 6.86
C LYS A 424 12.66 20.65 6.64
N LEU A 425 12.60 20.18 5.39
CA LEU A 425 12.91 18.81 5.04
C LEU A 425 14.41 18.52 5.16
N GLU A 426 15.28 19.46 4.78
CA GLU A 426 16.73 19.35 4.98
C GLU A 426 17.11 19.30 6.46
N LYS A 427 16.50 20.13 7.31
CA LYS A 427 16.74 20.05 8.76
C LYS A 427 16.33 18.71 9.35
N PHE A 428 15.19 18.17 8.89
CA PHE A 428 14.73 16.85 9.30
C PHE A 428 15.71 15.77 8.82
N PHE A 429 16.13 15.82 7.55
CA PHE A 429 17.14 14.94 6.97
C PHE A 429 18.44 14.94 7.78
N ASP A 430 19.02 16.12 8.02
CA ASP A 430 20.27 16.27 8.75
C ASP A 430 20.16 15.76 10.19
N SER A 431 19.02 15.95 10.85
CA SER A 431 18.76 15.39 12.19
C SER A 431 18.84 13.86 12.16
N LYS A 432 18.17 13.23 11.21
CA LYS A 432 18.12 11.77 11.07
C LYS A 432 19.47 11.16 10.72
N VAL A 433 20.25 11.82 9.87
CA VAL A 433 21.63 11.38 9.58
C VAL A 433 22.53 11.54 10.81
N LYS A 434 22.37 12.61 11.60
CA LYS A 434 23.13 12.85 12.85
C LYS A 434 22.80 11.87 13.97
N GLU A 435 21.57 11.37 14.04
CA GLU A 435 21.17 10.35 15.00
C GLU A 435 21.97 9.05 14.82
N ASN A 436 22.46 8.77 13.61
CA ASN A 436 23.36 7.66 13.36
C ASN A 436 24.83 8.10 13.51
N SER A 437 25.50 7.60 14.54
CA SER A 437 26.89 7.97 14.86
C SER A 437 27.87 7.67 13.70
N GLU A 438 27.60 6.63 12.90
CA GLU A 438 28.42 6.24 11.75
C GLU A 438 28.43 7.31 10.64
N TYR A 439 27.31 8.00 10.44
CA TYR A 439 27.08 8.89 9.29
C TYR A 439 26.99 10.37 9.64
N SER A 440 27.06 10.71 10.93
CA SER A 440 26.97 12.08 11.44
C SER A 440 27.87 13.09 10.71
N HIS A 441 29.06 12.65 10.27
CA HIS A 441 30.04 13.45 9.54
C HIS A 441 29.61 13.88 8.12
N LEU A 442 28.58 13.25 7.53
CA LEU A 442 28.13 13.54 6.15
C LEU A 442 27.26 14.81 6.03
N VAL A 443 26.80 15.32 7.17
CA VAL A 443 25.86 16.45 7.29
C VAL A 443 26.38 17.54 8.24
N GLU A 444 27.70 17.58 8.43
CA GLU A 444 28.39 18.68 9.12
C GLU A 444 28.42 19.99 8.33
#